data_AF-A0A1I4PWV1-F1
#
_entry.id   AF-A0A1I4PWV1-F1
#
_cell.length_a   1.000
_cell.length_b   1.000
_cell.length_c   1.000
_cell.angle_alpha   90.00
_cell.angle_beta   90.00
_cell.angle_gamma   90.00
#
_symmetry.space_group_name_H-M   'P 1'
#
loop_
_entity.id
_entity.type
_entity.pdbx_description
1 polymer ?
#
loop_
_entity_poly.entity_id
_entity_poly.type
_entity_poly.pdbx_seq_one_letter_code
_entity_poly.pdbx_strand_id
1 'polypeptide(L)' 'MKDYQQLTCEQRYQIYGLRKAGFKQREIANEVGMNKSTISRELRRNRRQRGWRVQSRRRNYEINV' A
#
# COMPACT_ATOMS: atom_id res chain seq x y z
N MET A 1 -8.75 3.46 22.25
CA MET A 1 -8.95 3.76 20.81
C MET A 1 -7.63 3.39 20.12
N LYS A 2 -7.61 2.47 19.14
CA LYS A 2 -6.34 2.15 18.44
C LYS A 2 -6.03 3.31 17.49
N ASP A 3 -4.94 4.02 17.75
CA ASP A 3 -4.52 5.12 16.90
C ASP A 3 -4.39 4.65 15.46
N TYR A 4 -5.14 5.32 14.58
CA TYR A 4 -5.13 5.01 13.17
C TYR A 4 -3.84 5.58 12.56
N GLN A 5 -2.77 4.78 12.58
CA GLN A 5 -1.57 5.11 11.84
C GLN A 5 -1.87 5.09 10.34
N GLN A 6 -1.75 6.26 9.71
CA GLN A 6 -1.82 6.38 8.27
C GLN A 6 -0.53 5.82 7.66
N LEU A 7 -0.67 4.99 6.63
CA LEU A 7 0.49 4.51 5.88
C LEU A 7 1.23 5.69 5.24
N THR A 8 2.54 5.75 5.43
CA THR A 8 3.41 6.70 4.73
C THR A 8 3.48 6.37 3.23
N CYS A 9 3.98 7.29 2.42
CA CYS A 9 4.17 7.01 0.99
C CYS A 9 5.12 5.82 0.77
N GLU A 10 6.22 5.77 1.51
CA GLU A 10 7.22 4.69 1.49
C GLU A 10 6.61 3.33 1.80
N GLN A 11 5.80 3.24 2.86
CA GLN A 11 5.10 1.99 3.20
C GLN A 11 4.16 1.55 2.09
N ARG A 12 3.45 2.49 1.43
CA ARG A 12 2.57 2.14 0.30
C ARG A 12 3.36 1.64 -0.90
N TYR A 13 4.53 2.22 -1.18
CA TYR A 13 5.43 1.74 -2.22
C TYR A 13 5.93 0.33 -1.92
N GLN A 14 6.39 0.09 -0.70
CA GLN A 14 6.86 -1.23 -0.26
C GLN A 14 5.76 -2.29 -0.37
N ILE A 15 4.53 -1.98 0.10
CA ILE A 15 3.36 -2.86 -0.04
C ILE A 15 3.10 -3.21 -1.50
N TYR A 16 3.18 -2.23 -2.39
CA TYR A 16 2.93 -2.42 -3.82
C TYR A 16 4.03 -3.26 -4.49
N GLY A 17 5.31 -2.95 -4.22
CA GLY A 17 6.44 -3.72 -4.74
C GLY A 17 6.38 -5.18 -4.33
N LEU A 18 6.14 -5.45 -3.04
CA LEU A 18 5.99 -6.81 -2.52
C LEU A 18 4.75 -7.50 -3.12
N ARG A 19 3.64 -6.78 -3.32
CA ARG A 19 2.46 -7.35 -3.96
C ARG A 19 2.72 -7.70 -5.43
N LYS A 20 3.45 -6.86 -6.17
CA LYS A 20 3.86 -7.10 -7.57
C LYS A 20 4.82 -8.30 -7.65
N ALA A 21 5.71 -8.45 -6.66
CA ALA A 21 6.62 -9.59 -6.53
C ALA A 21 5.94 -10.91 -6.09
N GLY A 22 4.62 -10.91 -5.85
CA GLY A 22 3.85 -12.13 -5.58
C GLY A 22 3.67 -12.50 -4.10
N PHE A 23 4.18 -11.69 -3.18
CA PHE A 23 4.04 -11.95 -1.74
C PHE A 23 2.58 -11.95 -1.28
N LYS A 24 2.29 -12.79 -0.28
CA LYS A 24 0.98 -12.86 0.38
C LYS A 24 0.83 -11.70 1.36
N GLN A 25 -0.41 -11.30 1.60
CA GLN A 25 -0.72 -10.16 2.48
C GLN A 25 -0.18 -10.31 3.92
N ARG A 26 -0.04 -11.54 4.42
CA ARG A 26 0.54 -11.80 5.74
C ARG A 26 2.04 -11.54 5.78
N GLU A 27 2.76 -11.86 4.71
CA GLU A 27 4.20 -11.63 4.60
C GLU A 27 4.47 -10.14 4.49
N ILE A 28 3.68 -9.44 3.66
CA ILE A 28 3.73 -7.98 3.53
C ILE A 28 3.43 -7.28 4.87
N ALA A 29 2.46 -7.79 5.63
CA ALA A 29 2.11 -7.25 6.94
C ALA A 29 3.28 -7.36 7.93
N ASN A 30 3.98 -8.49 7.94
CA ASN A 30 5.15 -8.71 8.80
C ASN A 30 6.32 -7.81 8.37
N GLU A 31 6.58 -7.73 7.07
CA GLU A 31 7.68 -6.95 6.49
C GLU A 31 7.51 -5.43 6.72
N VAL A 32 6.28 -4.92 6.57
CA VAL A 32 5.97 -3.49 6.73
C VAL A 32 5.69 -3.15 8.20
N GLY A 33 5.60 -4.15 9.08
CA GLY A 33 5.24 -3.97 10.50
C GLY A 33 3.79 -3.50 10.71
N MET A 34 2.89 -3.78 9.77
CA MET A 34 1.52 -3.28 9.75
C MET A 34 0.49 -4.40 9.90
N ASN A 35 -0.69 -4.06 10.42
CA ASN A 35 -1.77 -5.03 10.55
C ASN A 35 -2.24 -5.55 9.18
N LYS A 36 -2.53 -6.86 9.08
CA LYS A 36 -3.11 -7.50 7.88
C LYS A 36 -4.35 -6.76 7.34
N SER A 37 -5.18 -6.21 8.23
CA SER A 37 -6.37 -5.44 7.86
C SER A 37 -6.03 -4.09 7.21
N THR A 38 -4.91 -3.48 7.58
CA THR A 38 -4.41 -2.24 6.95
C THR A 38 -3.92 -2.53 5.53
N ILE A 39 -3.13 -3.59 5.35
CA ILE A 39 -2.67 -4.06 4.04
C ILE A 39 -3.85 -4.41 3.12
N SER A 40 -4.83 -5.16 3.63
CA SER A 40 -6.01 -5.56 2.86
C SER A 40 -6.82 -4.34 2.38
N ARG A 41 -7.03 -3.35 3.25
CA ARG A 41 -7.72 -2.10 2.88
C ARG A 41 -6.92 -1.33 1.82
N GLU A 42 -5.60 -1.27 1.93
CA GLU A 42 -4.75 -0.57 0.97
C GLU A 42 -4.76 -1.24 -0.40
N LEU A 43 -4.61 -2.56 -0.45
CA LEU A 43 -4.71 -3.34 -1.69
C LEU A 43 -6.12 -3.25 -2.31
N ARG A 44 -7.17 -3.14 -1.48
CA ARG A 44 -8.55 -2.94 -1.97
C ARG A 44 -8.74 -1.56 -2.60
N ARG A 45 -8.13 -0.50 -2.05
CA ARG A 45 -8.16 0.84 -2.65
C ARG A 45 -7.57 0.85 -4.06
N ASN A 46 -6.52 0.06 -4.29
CA ASN A 46 -5.86 -0.07 -5.59
C ASN A 46 -6.53 -1.07 -6.58
N ARG A 47 -7.65 -1.73 -6.21
CA ARG A 47 -8.23 -2.82 -7.01
C ARG A 47 -8.94 -2.36 -8.29
N ARG A 48 -9.23 -1.06 -8.47
CA ARG A 48 -9.94 -0.53 -9.65
C ARG A 48 -9.08 -0.39 -10.93
N GLN A 49 -7.95 -1.08 -11.02
CA GLN A 49 -7.16 -1.33 -12.25
C GLN A 49 -6.92 -0.10 -13.16
N ARG A 50 -6.37 1.00 -12.62
CA ARG A 50 -5.84 2.11 -13.45
C ARG A 50 -4.35 2.39 -13.19
N GLY A 51 -3.61 1.37 -12.74
CA GLY A 51 -2.29 1.58 -12.17
C GLY A 51 -2.38 2.26 -10.80
N TRP A 52 -1.25 2.32 -10.12
CA TRP A 52 -1.15 2.96 -8.80
C TRP A 52 -1.40 4.47 -8.94
N ARG A 53 -2.49 4.98 -8.35
CA ARG A 53 -2.75 6.42 -8.22
C ARG A 53 -2.67 6.81 -6.76
N VAL A 54 -1.62 7.52 -6.37
CA VAL A 54 -1.66 8.29 -5.13
C VAL A 54 -2.75 9.34 -5.30
N GLN A 55 -3.86 9.22 -4.59
CA GLN A 55 -4.72 10.38 -4.36
C GLN A 55 -4.06 11.24 -3.28
N SER A 56 -2.96 11.87 -3.66
CA SER A 56 -2.34 12.94 -2.91
C SER A 56 -3.03 14.24 -3.30
N ARG A 57 -3.52 14.99 -2.31
CA ARG A 57 -4.04 16.34 -2.53
C ARG A 57 -2.98 17.30 -3.09
N ARG A 58 -1.68 16.94 -3.07
CA ARG A 58 -0.55 17.62 -3.72
C ARG A 58 0.58 16.63 -4.06
N ARG A 59 1.15 16.78 -5.26
CA ARG A 59 2.27 16.04 -5.91
C ARG A 59 1.95 14.65 -6.47
N ASN A 60 1.59 14.64 -7.76
CA ASN A 60 1.71 13.47 -8.64
C ASN A 60 3.20 13.06 -8.70
N TYR A 61 3.53 11.89 -8.19
CA TYR A 61 4.72 11.17 -8.62
C TYR A 61 4.24 10.15 -9.67
N GLU A 62 4.35 10.50 -10.95
CA GLU A 62 4.21 9.52 -12.03
C GLU A 62 5.46 8.64 -12.02
N ILE A 63 5.30 7.39 -11.62
CA ILE A 63 6.35 6.37 -11.76
C ILE A 63 5.77 5.27 -12.64
N ASN A 64 6.35 5.12 -13.83
CA ASN A 64 6.15 3.97 -14.69
C ASN A 64 6.81 2.76 -14.01
N VAL A 65 6.04 1.69 -13.81
CA VAL A 65 6.43 0.41 -13.21
C VAL A 65 6.24 -0.72 -14.21
#